data_AF-A0A1U8NE88-F1
#
_entry.id   AF-A0A1U8NE88-F1
#
_cell.length_a   1.000
_cell.length_b   1.000
_cell.length_c   1.000
_cell.angle_alpha   90.00
_cell.angle_beta   90.00
_cell.angle_gamma   90.00
#
_symmetry.space_group_name_H-M   'P 1'
#
loop_
_entity.id
_entity.type
_entity.pdbx_description
1 polymer ?
#
loop_
_entity_poly.entity_id
_entity_poly.type
_entity_poly.pdbx_seq_one_letter_code
_entity_poly.pdbx_strand_id
1 'polypeptide(L)'
;MKEALQGDCTRSAPGIEILSVRVKKSTIPESIRRNYEQMEEKRTKVLVSIERQKVAEKEAETQKMAVSEAEKTANVSKILMEQKRMEKESSRRQQEIENQMYIARQKSLGDSDFYREMKEAEANRLKLTPEFLELKFNEAIAVNTKIFFGDKVPNMVVDHKMLEVFQ
;
A
#
# COMPACT_ATOMS: atom_id res chain seq x y z
N MET A 1 20.08 83.39 15.38
CA MET A 1 21.41 83.94 15.76
C MET A 1 21.85 85.07 14.82
N LYS A 2 21.82 84.87 13.49
CA LYS A 2 22.10 85.92 12.49
C LYS A 2 21.25 87.19 12.67
N GLU A 3 19.93 87.05 12.76
CA GLU A 3 18.99 88.19 12.90
C GLU A 3 19.17 88.94 14.22
N ALA A 4 19.41 88.23 15.31
CA ALA A 4 19.69 88.84 16.62
C ALA A 4 20.96 89.70 16.59
N LEU A 5 22.04 89.18 16.00
CA LEU A 5 23.29 89.94 15.84
C LEU A 5 23.14 91.11 14.85
N GLN A 6 22.32 90.96 13.82
CA GLN A 6 22.02 92.04 12.87
C GLN A 6 21.27 93.19 13.55
N GLY A 7 20.31 92.89 14.44
CA GLY A 7 19.60 93.88 15.23
C GLY A 7 20.54 94.69 16.15
N ASP A 8 21.46 94.01 16.84
CA ASP A 8 22.45 94.65 17.71
C ASP A 8 23.46 95.51 16.92
N CYS A 9 23.91 95.03 15.75
CA CYS A 9 24.78 95.79 14.85
C CYS A 9 24.08 97.03 14.29
N THR A 10 22.81 96.94 13.92
CA THR A 10 22.03 98.09 13.40
C THR A 10 21.90 99.21 14.44
N ARG A 11 21.82 98.85 15.72
CA ARG A 11 21.75 99.82 16.84
C ARG A 11 23.10 100.46 17.17
N SER A 12 24.20 99.73 17.01
CA SER A 12 25.53 100.16 17.46
C SER A 12 26.40 100.75 16.35
N ALA A 13 26.21 100.32 15.10
CA ALA A 13 26.94 100.78 13.93
C ALA A 13 26.06 100.62 12.67
N PRO A 14 25.26 101.64 12.30
CA PRO A 14 24.41 101.58 11.12
C PRO A 14 25.26 101.47 9.84
N GLY A 15 25.05 100.42 9.04
CA GLY A 15 25.74 100.18 7.76
C GLY A 15 26.48 98.84 7.63
N ILE A 16 26.52 98.00 8.68
CA ILE A 16 27.14 96.66 8.62
C ILE A 16 26.07 95.58 8.44
N GLU A 17 26.17 94.80 7.36
CA GLU A 17 25.30 93.65 7.10
C GLU A 17 26.04 92.32 7.31
N ILE A 18 25.50 91.49 8.19
CA ILE A 18 26.00 90.14 8.46
C ILE A 18 25.46 89.21 7.38
N LEU A 19 26.32 88.73 6.48
CA LEU A 19 25.90 87.81 5.42
C LEU A 19 25.61 86.40 5.97
N SER A 20 26.50 85.84 6.79
CA SER A 20 26.32 84.52 7.38
C SER A 20 27.03 84.39 8.72
N VAL A 21 26.43 83.62 9.62
CA VAL A 21 27.01 83.30 10.93
C VAL A 21 27.29 81.81 10.95
N ARG A 22 28.57 81.45 11.02
CA ARG A 22 28.99 80.07 11.24
C ARG A 22 29.42 79.91 12.68
N VAL A 23 28.75 79.02 13.40
CA VAL A 23 29.21 78.56 14.71
C VAL A 23 30.20 77.42 14.53
N LYS A 24 31.25 77.45 15.34
CA LYS A 24 32.18 76.32 15.45
C LYS A 24 31.41 75.13 16.03
N LYS A 25 31.69 73.92 15.54
CA LYS A 25 31.18 72.71 16.20
C LYS A 25 31.63 72.73 17.65
N SER A 26 30.67 72.65 18.57
CA SER A 26 30.96 72.52 20.00
C SER A 26 31.79 71.25 20.23
N THR A 27 32.86 71.38 21.01
CA THR A 27 33.69 70.23 21.37
C THR A 27 33.01 69.51 22.53
N ILE A 28 32.56 68.27 22.28
CA ILE A 28 31.90 67.47 23.32
C ILE A 28 32.97 67.04 24.33
N PRO A 29 32.78 67.29 25.64
CA PRO A 29 33.68 66.83 26.69
C PRO A 29 33.86 65.29 26.66
N GLU A 30 35.08 64.81 26.95
CA GLU A 30 35.39 63.37 26.88
C GLU A 30 34.48 62.50 27.76
N SER A 31 34.04 63.01 28.91
CA SER A 31 33.16 62.29 29.83
C SER A 31 31.83 61.93 29.19
N ILE A 32 31.23 62.85 28.42
CA ILE A 32 29.98 62.63 27.71
C ILE A 32 30.21 61.66 26.54
N ARG A 33 31.30 61.82 25.79
CA ARG A 33 31.64 60.94 24.67
C ARG A 33 31.76 59.47 25.10
N ARG A 34 32.50 59.19 26.19
CA ARG A 34 32.67 57.82 26.71
C ARG A 34 31.35 57.20 27.17
N ASN A 35 30.44 57.99 27.74
CA ASN A 35 29.12 57.47 28.15
C ASN A 35 28.24 57.09 26.95
N TYR A 36 28.26 57.88 25.88
CA TYR A 36 27.55 57.54 24.65
C TYR A 36 28.13 56.29 23.98
N GLU A 37 29.46 56.18 23.91
CA GLU A 37 30.12 54.98 23.37
C GLU A 37 29.72 53.71 24.15
N GLN A 38 29.77 53.75 25.49
CA GLN A 38 29.35 52.62 26.33
C GLN A 38 27.86 52.28 26.21
N MET A 39 27.00 53.29 26.03
CA MET A 39 25.56 53.08 25.85
C MET A 39 25.28 52.38 24.53
N GLU A 40 25.93 52.82 23.44
CA GLU A 40 25.78 52.22 22.12
C GLU A 40 26.33 50.80 22.08
N GLU A 41 27.51 50.54 22.67
CA GLU A 41 28.04 49.17 22.80
C GLU A 41 27.05 48.24 23.51
N LYS A 42 26.45 48.70 24.62
CA LYS A 42 25.45 47.92 25.36
C LYS A 42 24.19 47.68 24.52
N ARG A 43 23.71 48.70 23.78
CA ARG A 43 22.57 48.56 22.88
C ARG A 43 22.83 47.54 21.79
N THR A 44 23.97 47.63 21.11
CA THR A 44 24.38 46.67 20.09
C THR A 44 24.49 45.27 20.68
N LYS A 45 25.09 45.12 21.86
CA LYS A 45 25.23 43.83 22.53
C LYS A 45 23.86 43.20 22.84
N VAL A 46 22.92 43.98 23.34
CA VAL A 46 21.55 43.52 23.62
C VAL A 46 20.86 43.08 22.32
N LEU A 47 20.91 43.90 21.26
CA LEU A 47 20.32 43.56 19.97
C LEU A 47 20.91 42.28 19.38
N VAL A 48 22.24 42.12 19.43
CA VAL A 48 22.93 40.92 18.97
C VAL A 48 22.53 39.70 19.79
N SER A 49 22.38 39.83 21.12
CA SER A 49 21.95 38.72 21.96
C SER A 49 20.51 38.26 21.67
N ILE A 50 19.60 39.20 21.45
CA ILE A 50 18.21 38.92 21.07
C ILE A 50 18.17 38.18 19.74
N GLU A 51 18.92 38.66 18.75
CA GLU A 51 18.91 38.05 17.43
C GLU A 51 19.53 36.65 17.44
N ARG A 52 20.62 36.45 18.18
CA ARG A 52 21.21 35.12 18.40
C ARG A 52 20.25 34.17 19.08
N GLN A 53 19.49 34.64 20.07
CA GLN A 53 18.49 33.80 20.73
C GLN A 53 17.39 33.37 19.76
N LYS A 54 16.86 34.30 18.94
CA LYS A 54 15.87 33.96 17.92
C LYS A 54 16.37 32.97 16.88
N VAL A 55 17.63 33.11 16.44
CA VAL A 55 18.25 32.16 15.51
C VAL A 55 18.36 30.78 16.17
N ALA A 56 18.85 30.70 17.40
CA ALA A 56 18.96 29.45 18.14
C ALA A 56 17.58 28.77 18.36
N GLU A 57 16.54 29.54 18.66
CA GLU A 57 15.16 29.03 18.80
C GLU A 57 14.65 28.45 17.48
N LYS A 58 14.83 29.16 16.36
CA LYS A 58 14.42 28.68 15.02
C LYS A 58 15.22 27.47 14.56
N GLU A 59 16.52 27.44 14.82
CA GLU A 59 17.37 26.28 14.49
C GLU A 59 16.95 25.06 15.31
N ALA A 60 16.69 25.23 16.61
CA ALA A 60 16.21 24.16 17.47
C ALA A 60 14.82 23.65 17.05
N GLU A 61 13.92 24.55 16.64
CA GLU A 61 12.60 24.18 16.09
C GLU A 61 12.75 23.38 14.79
N THR A 62 13.60 23.86 13.87
CA THR A 62 13.87 23.18 12.59
C THR A 62 14.46 21.79 12.81
N GLN A 63 15.41 21.65 13.73
CA GLN A 63 16.00 20.36 14.08
C GLN A 63 14.94 19.40 14.68
N LYS A 64 14.09 19.88 15.58
CA LYS A 64 13.00 19.07 16.15
C LYS A 64 12.00 18.65 15.09
N MET A 65 11.66 19.53 14.15
CA MET A 65 10.77 19.20 13.03
C MET A 65 11.37 18.12 12.15
N ALA A 66 12.65 18.23 11.78
CA ALA A 66 13.34 17.22 10.98
C ALA A 66 13.39 15.85 11.66
N VAL A 67 13.70 15.80 12.97
CA VAL A 67 13.68 14.54 13.74
C VAL A 67 12.27 13.97 13.80
N SER A 68 11.26 14.79 14.10
CA SER A 68 9.86 14.33 14.15
C SER A 68 9.35 13.82 12.81
N GLU A 69 9.75 14.45 11.70
CA GLU A 69 9.40 14.00 10.35
C GLU A 69 10.08 12.66 10.02
N ALA A 70 11.36 12.50 10.36
CA ALA A 70 12.06 11.22 10.22
C ALA A 70 11.40 10.11 11.05
N GLU A 71 10.99 10.40 12.29
CA GLU A 71 10.26 9.44 13.13
C GLU A 71 8.87 9.08 12.56
N LYS A 72 8.13 10.08 12.07
CA LYS A 72 6.82 9.86 11.44
C LYS A 72 6.95 8.97 10.21
N THR A 73 7.90 9.25 9.33
CA THR A 73 8.13 8.47 8.11
C THR A 73 8.57 7.03 8.43
N ALA A 74 9.41 6.84 9.44
CA ALA A 74 9.76 5.50 9.94
C ALA A 74 8.54 4.74 10.48
N ASN A 75 7.69 5.40 11.26
CA ASN A 75 6.46 4.82 11.80
C ASN A 75 5.46 4.44 10.71
N VAL A 76 5.24 5.32 9.73
CA VAL A 76 4.39 5.04 8.57
C VAL A 76 4.94 3.84 7.78
N SER A 77 6.25 3.79 7.56
CA SER A 77 6.89 2.66 6.86
C SER A 77 6.69 1.34 7.61
N LYS A 78 6.80 1.35 8.95
CA LYS A 78 6.54 0.18 9.79
C LYS A 78 5.10 -0.31 9.66
N ILE A 79 4.12 0.60 9.71
CA ILE A 79 2.69 0.26 9.55
C ILE A 79 2.43 -0.33 8.16
N LEU A 80 2.98 0.27 7.11
CA LEU A 80 2.82 -0.23 5.74
C LEU A 80 3.45 -1.61 5.54
N MET A 81 4.61 -1.86 6.15
CA MET A 81 5.24 -3.19 6.11
C MET A 81 4.39 -4.23 6.84
N GLU A 82 3.85 -3.87 8.01
CA GLU A 82 2.97 -4.75 8.79
C GLU A 82 1.69 -5.08 8.03
N GLN A 83 1.06 -4.09 7.40
CA GLN A 83 -0.11 -4.28 6.55
C GLN A 83 0.20 -5.24 5.39
N LYS A 84 1.30 -5.02 4.66
CA LYS A 84 1.73 -5.91 3.57
C LYS A 84 2.02 -7.33 4.05
N ARG A 85 2.59 -7.48 5.25
CA ARG A 85 2.82 -8.80 5.86
C ARG A 85 1.49 -9.50 6.12
N MET A 86 0.54 -8.79 6.72
CA MET A 86 -0.80 -9.32 7.02
C MET A 86 -1.56 -9.70 5.74
N GLU A 87 -1.50 -8.88 4.70
CA GLU A 87 -2.11 -9.17 3.39
C GLU A 87 -1.52 -10.44 2.78
N LYS A 88 -0.18 -10.59 2.79
CA LYS A 88 0.48 -11.79 2.30
C LYS A 88 0.16 -13.03 3.13
N GLU A 89 0.11 -12.91 4.46
CA GLU A 89 -0.25 -14.03 5.33
C GLU A 89 -1.69 -14.48 5.10
N SER A 90 -2.62 -13.52 4.97
CA SER A 90 -4.02 -13.80 4.64
C SER A 90 -4.14 -14.52 3.29
N SER A 91 -3.44 -14.02 2.26
CA SER A 91 -3.40 -14.66 0.94
C SER A 91 -2.85 -16.09 1.01
N ARG A 92 -1.77 -16.32 1.77
CA ARG A 92 -1.22 -17.66 1.99
C ARG A 92 -2.23 -18.58 2.69
N ARG A 93 -2.90 -18.09 3.74
CA ARG A 93 -3.90 -18.87 4.48
C ARG A 93 -5.10 -19.22 3.60
N GLN A 94 -5.54 -18.30 2.73
CA GLN A 94 -6.59 -18.55 1.75
C GLN A 94 -6.18 -19.63 0.74
N GLN A 95 -4.96 -19.56 0.19
CA GLN A 95 -4.44 -20.58 -0.72
C GLN A 95 -4.31 -21.95 -0.05
N GLU A 96 -3.89 -21.97 1.22
CA GLU A 96 -3.82 -23.22 1.97
C GLU A 96 -5.20 -23.85 2.14
N ILE A 97 -6.21 -23.05 2.52
CA ILE A 97 -7.60 -23.52 2.61
C ILE A 97 -8.10 -24.02 1.24
N GLU A 98 -7.84 -23.28 0.17
CA GLU A 98 -8.24 -23.66 -1.19
C GLU A 98 -7.60 -24.98 -1.63
N ASN A 99 -6.30 -25.15 -1.37
CA ASN A 99 -5.58 -26.39 -1.66
C ASN A 99 -6.15 -27.56 -0.87
N GLN A 100 -6.44 -27.38 0.43
CA GLN A 100 -7.06 -28.42 1.24
C GLN A 100 -8.46 -28.78 0.74
N MET A 101 -9.28 -27.79 0.40
CA MET A 101 -10.60 -28.02 -0.20
C MET A 101 -10.49 -28.77 -1.53
N TYR A 102 -9.51 -28.41 -2.37
CA TYR A 102 -9.28 -29.09 -3.64
C TYR A 102 -8.90 -30.56 -3.44
N ILE A 103 -7.93 -30.84 -2.56
CA ILE A 103 -7.50 -32.21 -2.23
C ILE A 103 -8.69 -33.02 -1.68
N ALA A 104 -9.43 -32.45 -0.72
CA ALA A 104 -10.59 -33.11 -0.13
C ALA A 104 -11.68 -33.42 -1.17
N ARG A 105 -11.92 -32.50 -2.11
CA ARG A 105 -12.88 -32.70 -3.21
C ARG A 105 -12.42 -33.79 -4.17
N GLN A 106 -11.16 -33.77 -4.61
CA GLN A 106 -10.63 -34.80 -5.51
C GLN A 106 -10.63 -36.18 -4.85
N LYS A 107 -10.27 -36.24 -3.57
CA LYS A 107 -10.33 -37.49 -2.80
C LYS A 107 -11.76 -38.02 -2.70
N SER A 108 -12.73 -37.17 -2.37
CA SER A 108 -14.14 -37.56 -2.28
C SER A 108 -14.69 -38.08 -3.62
N LEU A 109 -14.34 -37.43 -4.73
CA LEU A 109 -14.70 -37.90 -6.07
C LEU A 109 -14.06 -39.25 -6.38
N GLY A 110 -12.75 -39.39 -6.14
CA GLY A 110 -12.03 -40.65 -6.34
C GLY A 110 -12.57 -41.80 -5.49
N ASP A 111 -12.85 -41.55 -4.21
CA ASP A 111 -13.43 -42.53 -3.29
C ASP A 111 -14.84 -42.96 -3.74
N SER A 112 -15.65 -42.02 -4.23
CA SER A 112 -16.99 -42.30 -4.77
C SER A 112 -16.92 -43.12 -6.05
N ASP A 113 -16.03 -42.77 -6.99
CA ASP A 113 -15.86 -43.50 -8.24
C ASP A 113 -15.35 -44.92 -7.97
N PHE A 114 -14.35 -45.06 -7.10
CA PHE A 114 -13.84 -46.35 -6.66
C PHE A 114 -14.92 -47.22 -6.02
N TYR A 115 -15.73 -46.66 -5.12
CA TYR A 115 -16.82 -47.40 -4.48
C TYR A 115 -17.89 -47.83 -5.51
N ARG A 116 -18.23 -46.96 -6.47
CA ARG A 116 -19.15 -47.28 -7.56
C ARG A 116 -18.63 -48.42 -8.41
N GLU A 117 -17.40 -48.33 -8.91
CA GLU A 117 -16.79 -49.36 -9.75
C GLU A 117 -16.66 -50.69 -9.00
N MET A 118 -16.29 -50.67 -7.72
CA MET A 118 -16.23 -51.87 -6.89
C MET A 118 -17.60 -52.53 -6.76
N LYS A 119 -18.66 -51.75 -6.49
CA LYS A 119 -20.03 -52.29 -6.37
C LYS A 119 -20.55 -52.79 -7.71
N GLU A 120 -20.23 -52.12 -8.81
CA GLU A 120 -20.56 -52.59 -10.15
C GLU A 120 -19.83 -53.90 -10.48
N ALA A 121 -18.54 -54.02 -10.17
CA ALA A 121 -17.78 -55.25 -10.36
C ALA A 121 -18.32 -56.41 -9.50
N GLU A 122 -18.66 -56.16 -8.24
CA GLU A 122 -19.33 -57.14 -7.36
C GLU A 122 -20.68 -57.58 -7.95
N ALA A 123 -21.51 -56.62 -8.39
CA ALA A 123 -22.81 -56.91 -8.99
C ALA A 123 -22.65 -57.68 -10.31
N ASN A 124 -21.67 -57.34 -11.14
CA ASN A 124 -21.39 -58.04 -12.39
C ASN A 124 -20.89 -59.47 -12.14
N ARG A 125 -20.08 -59.68 -11.09
CA ARG A 125 -19.67 -61.01 -10.65
C ARG A 125 -20.87 -61.86 -10.21
N LEU A 126 -21.83 -61.27 -9.50
CA LEU A 126 -23.06 -61.96 -9.10
C LEU A 126 -24.00 -62.24 -10.29
N LYS A 127 -24.02 -61.35 -11.30
CA LYS A 127 -24.80 -61.53 -12.53
C LYS A 127 -24.16 -62.53 -13.51
N LEU A 128 -22.91 -62.94 -13.30
CA LEU A 128 -22.20 -63.90 -14.14
C LEU A 128 -22.67 -65.35 -13.84
N THR A 129 -23.97 -65.59 -13.90
CA THR A 129 -24.54 -66.93 -13.89
C THR A 129 -24.95 -67.32 -15.30
N PRO A 130 -24.77 -68.59 -15.70
CA PRO A 130 -25.05 -69.03 -17.07
C PRO A 130 -26.52 -68.74 -17.46
N GLU A 131 -27.47 -68.92 -16.53
CA GLU A 131 -28.90 -68.71 -16.78
C GLU A 131 -29.24 -67.22 -17.01
N PHE A 132 -28.55 -66.30 -16.33
CA PHE A 132 -28.77 -64.86 -16.51
C PHE A 132 -28.18 -64.37 -17.83
N LEU A 133 -27.01 -64.90 -18.23
CA LEU A 133 -26.40 -64.59 -19.51
C LEU A 133 -27.25 -65.09 -20.68
N GLU A 134 -27.80 -66.30 -20.59
CA GLU A 134 -28.75 -66.83 -21.58
C GLU A 134 -30.02 -65.98 -21.69
N LEU A 135 -30.62 -65.60 -20.55
CA LEU A 135 -31.78 -64.71 -20.53
C LEU A 135 -31.47 -63.37 -21.22
N LYS A 136 -30.34 -62.75 -20.86
CA LYS A 136 -29.91 -61.47 -21.46
C LYS A 136 -29.58 -61.58 -22.94
N PHE A 137 -28.97 -62.67 -23.36
CA PHE A 137 -28.69 -62.94 -24.77
C PHE A 137 -30.00 -63.06 -25.57
N ASN A 138 -30.96 -63.83 -25.07
CA ASN A 138 -32.27 -64.00 -25.71
C ASN A 138 -33.07 -62.69 -25.76
N GLU A 139 -33.06 -61.89 -24.68
CA GLU A 139 -33.65 -60.54 -24.68
C GLU A 139 -33.01 -59.64 -25.74
N ALA A 140 -31.67 -59.63 -25.82
CA ALA A 140 -30.94 -58.79 -26.78
C ALA A 140 -31.20 -59.22 -28.23
N ILE A 141 -31.32 -60.52 -28.51
CA ILE A 141 -31.74 -61.03 -29.81
C ILE A 141 -33.17 -60.59 -30.11
N ALA A 142 -34.10 -60.77 -29.17
CA ALA A 142 -35.51 -60.42 -29.38
C ALA A 142 -35.70 -58.92 -29.72
N VAL A 143 -34.93 -58.03 -29.08
CA VAL A 143 -34.99 -56.58 -29.33
C VAL A 143 -34.32 -56.19 -30.65
N ASN A 144 -33.16 -56.78 -30.98
CA ASN A 144 -32.41 -56.42 -32.19
C ASN A 144 -32.90 -57.12 -33.46
N THR A 145 -33.66 -58.21 -33.34
CA THR A 145 -34.13 -58.97 -34.49
C THR A 145 -35.35 -58.29 -35.11
N LYS A 146 -35.16 -57.64 -36.25
CA LYS A 146 -36.26 -57.26 -37.15
C LYS A 146 -36.65 -58.49 -37.96
N ILE A 147 -37.77 -59.11 -37.61
CA ILE A 147 -38.30 -60.27 -38.33
C ILE A 147 -38.94 -59.77 -39.63
N PHE A 148 -38.38 -60.18 -40.78
CA PHE A 148 -38.95 -59.93 -42.10
C PHE A 148 -39.62 -61.21 -42.62
N PHE A 149 -40.88 -61.14 -43.04
CA PHE A 149 -41.64 -62.28 -43.57
C PHE A 149 -41.72 -62.22 -45.11
N GLY A 150 -41.33 -63.29 -45.81
CA GLY A 150 -41.43 -63.43 -47.27
C GLY A 150 -40.82 -64.73 -47.81
N ASP A 151 -41.10 -65.10 -49.07
CA ASP A 151 -40.68 -66.39 -49.67
C ASP A 151 -39.17 -66.51 -49.98
N LYS A 152 -38.39 -65.44 -49.82
CA LYS A 152 -36.94 -65.40 -50.10
C LYS A 152 -36.16 -64.68 -49.00
N VAL A 153 -36.32 -65.11 -47.75
CA VAL A 153 -35.56 -64.55 -46.62
C VAL A 153 -34.34 -65.46 -46.36
N PRO A 154 -33.12 -64.93 -46.22
CA PRO A 154 -31.97 -65.72 -45.78
C PRO A 154 -32.24 -66.32 -44.39
N ASN A 155 -31.93 -67.61 -44.19
CA ASN A 155 -32.08 -68.25 -42.88
C ASN A 155 -31.27 -67.50 -41.84
N MET A 156 -31.93 -67.00 -40.80
CA MET A 156 -31.29 -66.36 -39.65
C MET A 156 -30.40 -67.41 -38.95
N VAL A 157 -29.09 -67.30 -39.13
CA VAL A 157 -28.12 -68.16 -38.44
C VAL A 157 -27.96 -67.65 -37.02
N VAL A 158 -28.79 -68.14 -36.10
CA VAL A 158 -28.55 -67.98 -34.66
C VAL A 158 -27.57 -69.08 -34.27
N ASP A 159 -26.28 -68.75 -34.19
CA ASP A 159 -25.26 -69.72 -33.81
C ASP A 159 -25.32 -69.97 -32.30
N HIS A 160 -26.03 -71.03 -31.91
CA HIS A 160 -26.25 -71.43 -30.52
C HIS A 160 -24.96 -71.96 -29.84
N LYS A 161 -23.89 -72.20 -30.62
CA LYS A 161 -22.62 -72.78 -30.14
C LYS A 161 -21.77 -71.88 -29.25
N MET A 162 -22.05 -70.59 -29.18
CA MET A 162 -21.27 -69.68 -28.32
C MET A 162 -21.56 -69.86 -26.82
N LEU A 163 -22.65 -70.54 -26.45
CA LEU A 163 -23.03 -70.80 -25.05
C LEU A 163 -22.34 -72.04 -24.44
N GLU A 164 -21.87 -72.99 -25.26
CA GLU A 164 -21.18 -74.21 -24.76
C GLU A 164 -19.76 -73.94 -24.22
N VAL A 165 -19.25 -72.71 -24.34
CA VAL A 165 -17.87 -72.34 -23.94
C VAL A 165 -17.77 -71.95 -22.46
N PHE A 166 -18.90 -71.84 -21.74
CA PHE A 166 -18.95 -71.38 -20.34
C PHE A 166 -19.37 -72.46 -19.31
N GLN A 167 -19.23 -73.76 -19.64
CA GLN A 167 -19.38 -74.88 -18.70
C GLN A 167 -18.07 -75.23 -17.98
#